data_AF-A0A6C0ERD9-F1
#
_entry.id   AF-A0A6C0ERD9-F1
#
_cell.length_a   1.000
_cell.length_b   1.000
_cell.length_c   1.000
_cell.angle_alpha   90.00
_cell.angle_beta   90.00
_cell.angle_gamma   90.00
#
_symmetry.space_group_name_H-M   'P 1'
#
loop_
_entity.id
_entity.type
_entity.pdbx_description
1 polymer ?
#
loop_
_entity_poly.entity_id
_entity_poly.type
_entity_poly.pdbx_seq_one_letter_code
_entity_poly.pdbx_strand_id
1 'polypeptide(L)'
;MNKNICDKNICENKLYILLIKYIMACSISCIISAIFVIGMIYFYNITDKSEIVKMYKSKLPTDLQNRYDKISKERLMISYYGYGLGLIISLFIIYYNLKIKGRRFGNYSLVCTVMASCFVTNYFYYILSPKSDWMLNHMNNSTEVKAWLQMYREMQFNYHMGIALGIIAVGIFAFAFRC
;
A
#
# COMPACT_ATOMS: atom_id res chain seq x y z
N MET A 1 30.32 45.82 -19.89
CA MET A 1 28.95 45.33 -20.15
C MET A 1 28.97 43.80 -20.31
N ASN A 2 29.21 43.01 -19.24
CA ASN A 2 29.11 41.54 -19.33
C ASN A 2 29.13 40.82 -17.94
N LYS A 3 28.27 41.20 -16.99
CA LYS A 3 28.17 40.49 -15.69
C LYS A 3 26.80 39.86 -15.40
N ASN A 4 25.78 40.13 -16.23
CA ASN A 4 24.39 39.71 -15.97
C ASN A 4 23.94 38.45 -16.75
N ILE A 5 24.81 37.87 -17.60
CA ILE A 5 24.45 36.73 -18.45
C ILE A 5 24.79 35.38 -17.77
N CYS A 6 25.81 35.34 -16.90
CA CYS A 6 26.22 34.11 -16.22
C CYS A 6 25.30 33.67 -15.07
N ASP A 7 24.53 34.58 -14.47
CA ASP A 7 23.61 34.26 -13.36
C ASP A 7 22.28 33.64 -13.84
N LYS A 8 21.87 33.90 -15.08
CA LYS A 8 20.60 33.40 -15.64
C LYS A 8 20.60 31.87 -15.83
N ASN A 9 21.66 31.31 -16.40
CA ASN A 9 21.77 29.88 -16.66
C ASN A 9 21.87 29.04 -15.38
N ILE A 10 22.47 29.56 -14.31
CA ILE A 10 22.55 28.90 -13.01
C ILE A 10 21.18 28.94 -12.29
N CYS A 11 20.46 30.06 -12.41
CA CYS A 11 19.13 30.21 -11.83
C CYS A 11 18.07 29.37 -12.57
N GLU A 12 18.14 29.26 -13.90
CA GLU A 12 17.29 28.37 -14.69
C GLU A 12 17.54 26.90 -14.37
N ASN A 13 18.81 26.47 -14.22
CA ASN A 13 19.14 25.08 -13.89
C ASN A 13 18.68 24.71 -12.46
N LYS A 14 18.79 25.64 -11.49
CA LYS A 14 18.22 25.46 -10.14
C LYS A 14 16.68 25.39 -10.17
N LEU A 15 16.03 26.23 -10.97
CA LEU A 15 14.57 26.25 -11.12
C LEU A 15 14.07 24.96 -11.80
N TYR A 16 14.79 24.46 -12.81
CA TYR A 16 14.48 23.22 -13.52
C TYR A 16 14.67 21.99 -12.63
N ILE A 17 15.76 21.93 -11.86
CA ILE A 17 15.99 20.87 -10.86
C ILE A 17 14.94 20.93 -9.75
N LEU A 18 14.54 22.12 -9.30
CA LEU A 18 13.43 22.29 -8.34
C LEU A 18 12.10 21.86 -8.94
N LEU A 19 11.78 22.25 -10.18
CA LEU A 19 10.55 21.87 -10.90
C LEU A 19 10.45 20.36 -11.12
N ILE A 20 11.53 19.71 -11.54
CA ILE A 20 11.63 18.25 -11.66
C ILE A 20 11.39 17.61 -10.28
N LYS A 21 12.05 18.09 -9.22
CA LYS A 21 11.87 17.58 -7.85
C LYS A 21 10.46 17.87 -7.27
N TYR A 22 9.73 18.84 -7.81
CA TYR A 22 8.35 19.22 -7.42
C TYR A 22 7.29 18.37 -8.12
N ILE A 23 7.44 18.11 -9.42
CA ILE A 23 6.53 17.27 -10.22
C ILE A 23 6.66 15.79 -9.82
N MET A 24 7.89 15.33 -9.56
CA MET A 24 8.16 13.92 -9.26
C MET A 24 7.55 13.44 -7.94
N ALA A 25 7.61 14.20 -6.85
CA ALA A 25 7.08 13.72 -5.56
C ALA A 25 5.55 13.54 -5.56
N CYS A 26 4.84 14.39 -6.31
CA CYS A 26 3.38 14.32 -6.44
C CYS A 26 2.92 13.29 -7.47
N SER A 27 3.69 13.07 -8.55
CA SER A 27 3.41 11.97 -9.49
C SER A 27 3.69 10.61 -8.87
N ILE A 28 4.76 10.48 -8.07
CA ILE A 28 5.11 9.22 -7.39
C ILE A 28 4.03 8.81 -6.39
N SER A 29 3.48 9.75 -5.60
CA SER A 29 2.40 9.40 -4.67
C SER A 29 1.14 8.92 -5.38
N CYS A 30 0.82 9.48 -6.55
CA CYS A 30 -0.30 8.98 -7.37
C CYS A 30 -0.02 7.59 -7.97
N ILE A 31 1.20 7.34 -8.45
CA ILE A 31 1.62 6.02 -8.94
C ILE A 31 1.50 4.96 -7.84
N ILE A 32 2.07 5.23 -6.66
CA ILE A 32 2.01 4.33 -5.51
C ILE A 32 0.54 4.07 -5.12
N SER A 33 -0.26 5.14 -5.02
CA SER A 33 -1.68 5.01 -4.68
C SER A 33 -2.43 4.14 -5.68
N ALA A 34 -2.24 4.37 -6.97
CA ALA A 34 -2.92 3.62 -8.02
C ALA A 34 -2.54 2.13 -7.98
N ILE A 35 -1.25 1.81 -7.83
CA ILE A 35 -0.77 0.42 -7.71
C ILE A 35 -1.47 -0.28 -6.53
N PHE A 36 -1.47 0.34 -5.35
CA PHE A 36 -2.06 -0.26 -4.17
C PHE A 36 -3.58 -0.35 -4.25
N VAL A 37 -4.28 0.67 -4.79
CA VAL A 37 -5.74 0.62 -4.95
C VAL A 37 -6.14 -0.52 -5.89
N ILE A 38 -5.54 -0.59 -7.07
CA ILE A 38 -5.83 -1.65 -8.05
C ILE A 38 -5.51 -3.02 -7.44
N GLY A 39 -4.35 -3.15 -6.80
CA GLY A 39 -3.93 -4.40 -6.20
C GLY A 39 -4.81 -4.87 -5.05
N MET A 40 -5.26 -3.96 -4.18
CA MET A 40 -6.16 -4.30 -3.07
C MET A 40 -7.57 -4.66 -3.57
N ILE A 41 -8.10 -3.93 -4.56
CA ILE A 41 -9.39 -4.28 -5.18
C ILE A 41 -9.32 -5.67 -5.79
N TYR A 42 -8.26 -5.99 -6.53
CA TYR A 42 -8.05 -7.33 -7.07
C TYR A 42 -7.97 -8.37 -5.95
N PHE A 43 -7.09 -8.15 -4.96
CA PHE A 43 -6.85 -9.07 -3.85
C PHE A 43 -8.14 -9.40 -3.09
N TYR A 44 -8.96 -8.41 -2.74
CA TYR A 44 -10.21 -8.65 -2.02
C TYR A 44 -11.22 -9.42 -2.88
N ASN A 45 -11.37 -9.06 -4.16
CA ASN A 45 -12.31 -9.73 -5.05
C ASN A 45 -11.94 -11.20 -5.30
N ILE A 46 -10.65 -11.50 -5.49
CA ILE A 46 -10.22 -12.88 -5.77
C ILE A 46 -10.21 -13.73 -4.49
N THR A 47 -9.80 -13.15 -3.35
CA THR A 47 -9.73 -13.87 -2.08
C THR A 47 -11.13 -14.19 -1.55
N ASP A 48 -12.07 -13.26 -1.66
CA ASP A 48 -13.47 -13.50 -1.25
C ASP A 48 -14.15 -14.56 -2.12
N LYS A 49 -13.75 -14.70 -3.38
CA LYS A 49 -14.27 -15.73 -4.29
C LYS A 49 -13.49 -17.04 -4.24
N SER A 50 -12.32 -17.07 -3.58
CA SER A 50 -11.45 -18.23 -3.54
C SER A 50 -12.10 -19.40 -2.81
N GLU A 51 -12.32 -20.49 -3.54
CA GLU A 51 -12.86 -21.73 -2.99
C GLU A 51 -11.89 -22.33 -1.97
N ILE A 52 -10.57 -22.23 -2.18
CA ILE A 52 -9.54 -22.74 -1.26
C ILE A 52 -9.68 -22.08 0.11
N VAL A 53 -9.87 -20.76 0.16
CA VAL A 53 -10.01 -20.01 1.42
C VAL A 53 -11.31 -20.40 2.14
N LYS A 54 -12.42 -20.51 1.40
CA LYS A 54 -13.73 -20.90 1.96
C LYS A 54 -13.72 -22.34 2.48
N MET A 55 -13.18 -23.27 1.70
CA MET A 55 -13.06 -24.68 2.07
C MET A 55 -12.15 -24.87 3.27
N TYR A 56 -11.07 -24.09 3.39
CA TYR A 56 -10.21 -24.16 4.56
C TYR A 56 -11.00 -23.83 5.82
N LYS A 57 -11.72 -22.69 5.84
CA LYS A 57 -12.50 -22.27 7.01
C LYS A 57 -13.62 -23.27 7.35
N SER A 58 -14.32 -23.82 6.36
CA SER A 58 -15.43 -24.75 6.61
C SER A 58 -15.00 -26.13 7.10
N LYS A 59 -13.77 -26.56 6.78
CA LYS A 59 -13.21 -27.85 7.23
C LYS A 59 -12.66 -27.81 8.66
N LEU A 60 -12.52 -26.64 9.26
CA LEU A 60 -12.01 -26.52 10.62
C LEU A 60 -13.08 -26.97 11.64
N PRO A 61 -12.69 -27.70 12.70
CA PRO A 61 -13.47 -27.84 13.93
C PRO A 61 -13.91 -26.49 14.50
N THR A 62 -15.04 -26.46 15.22
CA THR A 62 -15.64 -25.21 15.75
C THR A 62 -14.69 -24.42 16.66
N ASP A 63 -13.87 -25.10 17.47
CA ASP A 63 -12.86 -24.45 18.31
C ASP A 63 -11.76 -23.79 17.49
N LEU A 64 -11.29 -24.44 16.42
CA LEU A 64 -10.29 -23.89 15.50
C LEU A 64 -10.87 -22.76 14.63
N GLN A 65 -12.15 -22.81 14.26
CA GLN A 65 -12.83 -21.70 13.58
C GLN A 65 -12.89 -20.45 14.45
N ASN A 66 -13.26 -20.59 15.73
CA ASN A 66 -13.31 -19.46 16.66
C ASN A 66 -11.92 -18.83 16.86
N ARG A 67 -10.87 -19.66 16.92
CA ARG A 67 -9.48 -19.17 16.99
C ARG A 67 -9.07 -18.46 15.70
N TYR A 68 -9.37 -19.05 14.55
CA TYR A 68 -9.13 -18.44 13.25
C TYR A 68 -9.78 -17.06 13.12
N ASP A 69 -11.03 -16.92 13.57
CA ASP A 69 -11.75 -15.65 13.52
C ASP A 69 -11.16 -14.61 14.47
N LYS A 70 -10.71 -15.02 15.66
CA LYS A 70 -9.98 -14.14 16.58
C LYS A 70 -8.66 -13.63 15.97
N ILE A 71 -7.87 -14.54 15.40
CA ILE A 71 -6.59 -14.22 14.75
C ILE A 71 -6.82 -13.32 13.53
N SER A 72 -7.85 -13.60 12.73
CA SER A 72 -8.21 -12.79 11.55
C SER A 72 -8.67 -11.39 11.96
N LYS A 73 -9.46 -11.29 13.03
CA LYS A 73 -9.90 -10.00 13.59
C LYS A 73 -8.73 -9.18 14.13
N GLU A 74 -7.78 -9.80 14.82
CA GLU A 74 -6.55 -9.10 15.26
C GLU A 74 -5.78 -8.54 14.06
N ARG A 75 -5.57 -9.34 13.02
CA ARG A 75 -4.85 -8.92 11.80
C ARG A 75 -5.57 -7.78 11.08
N LEU A 76 -6.90 -7.80 11.07
CA LEU A 76 -7.71 -6.69 10.55
C LEU A 76 -7.52 -5.43 11.39
N MET A 77 -7.55 -5.54 12.71
CA MET A 77 -7.33 -4.41 13.62
C MET A 77 -5.94 -3.80 13.45
N ILE A 78 -4.90 -4.63 13.32
CA ILE A 78 -3.53 -4.17 13.01
C ILE A 78 -3.53 -3.33 11.73
N SER A 79 -4.23 -3.79 10.68
CA SER A 79 -4.34 -3.06 9.41
C SER A 79 -5.04 -1.71 9.59
N TYR A 80 -6.13 -1.67 10.37
CA TYR A 80 -6.83 -0.41 10.67
C TYR A 80 -5.99 0.57 11.49
N TYR A 81 -5.20 0.10 12.46
CA TYR A 81 -4.25 0.96 13.16
C TYR A 81 -3.17 1.50 12.22
N GLY A 82 -2.68 0.67 11.29
CA GLY A 82 -1.74 1.09 10.25
C GLY A 82 -2.29 2.19 9.35
N TYR A 83 -3.54 2.06 8.90
CA TYR A 83 -4.22 3.12 8.14
C TYR A 83 -4.45 4.39 8.96
N GLY A 84 -4.85 4.27 10.22
CA GLY A 84 -5.02 5.41 11.13
C GLY A 84 -3.71 6.18 11.33
N LEU A 85 -2.60 5.47 11.56
CA LEU A 85 -1.28 6.06 11.65
C LEU A 85 -0.86 6.72 10.32
N GLY A 86 -1.13 6.08 9.19
CA GLY A 86 -0.85 6.62 7.87
C GLY A 86 -1.61 7.93 7.59
N LEU A 87 -2.86 8.03 8.05
CA LEU A 87 -3.64 9.26 7.98
C LEU A 87 -2.95 10.38 8.77
N ILE A 88 -2.52 10.11 10.00
CA ILE A 88 -1.81 11.08 10.84
C ILE A 88 -0.51 11.54 10.16
N ILE A 89 0.28 10.62 9.61
CA ILE A 89 1.50 10.92 8.85
C ILE A 89 1.18 11.80 7.64
N SER A 90 0.10 11.51 6.91
CA SER A 90 -0.30 12.31 5.76
C SER A 90 -0.63 13.76 6.14
N LEU A 91 -1.27 13.99 7.29
CA LEU A 91 -1.55 15.34 7.79
C LEU A 91 -0.27 16.10 8.10
N PHE A 92 0.73 15.45 8.71
CA PHE A 92 2.06 16.05 8.92
C PHE A 92 2.76 16.39 7.60
N ILE A 93 2.71 15.50 6.61
CA ILE A 93 3.29 15.74 5.28
C ILE A 93 2.62 16.95 4.62
N ILE A 94 1.29 17.03 4.65
CA ILE A 94 0.52 18.12 4.06
C ILE A 94 0.83 19.44 4.78
N TYR A 95 0.80 19.45 6.11
CA TYR A 95 1.12 20.63 6.92
C TYR A 95 2.54 21.16 6.63
N TYR A 96 3.54 20.27 6.61
CA TYR A 96 4.93 20.61 6.32
C TYR A 96 5.07 21.25 4.93
N ASN A 97 4.42 20.67 3.92
CA ASN A 97 4.51 21.19 2.56
C ASN A 97 3.79 22.53 2.39
N LEU A 98 2.61 22.71 3.01
CA LEU A 98 1.83 23.96 2.92
C LEU A 98 2.47 25.11 3.70
N LYS A 99 2.90 24.87 4.95
CA LYS A 99 3.33 25.94 5.87
C LYS A 99 4.82 26.21 5.83
N ILE A 100 5.66 25.18 5.76
CA ILE A 100 7.12 25.36 5.82
C ILE A 100 7.69 25.56 4.43
N LYS A 101 7.28 24.74 3.45
CA LYS A 101 7.76 24.86 2.07
C LYS A 101 6.94 25.82 1.19
N GLY A 102 5.81 26.33 1.67
CA GLY A 102 4.94 27.24 0.91
C GLY A 102 4.34 26.61 -0.37
N ARG A 103 4.28 25.27 -0.46
CA ARG A 103 3.80 24.55 -1.65
C ARG A 103 2.29 24.48 -1.64
N ARG A 104 1.64 24.80 -2.75
CA ARG A 104 0.22 24.49 -2.95
C ARG A 104 0.09 23.10 -3.54
N PHE A 105 -0.84 22.30 -3.03
CA PHE A 105 -1.24 21.05 -3.65
C PHE A 105 -2.49 21.26 -4.51
N GLY A 106 -2.57 20.56 -5.63
CA GLY A 106 -3.85 20.31 -6.30
C GLY A 106 -4.64 19.23 -5.58
N ASN A 107 -5.96 19.22 -5.76
CA ASN A 107 -6.87 18.27 -5.10
C ASN A 107 -6.48 16.80 -5.33
N TYR A 108 -6.13 16.43 -6.56
CA TYR A 108 -5.67 15.08 -6.89
C TYR A 108 -4.39 14.69 -6.15
N SER A 109 -3.42 15.60 -6.10
CA SER A 109 -2.15 15.35 -5.43
C SER A 109 -2.30 15.22 -3.92
N LEU A 110 -3.24 15.94 -3.29
CA LEU A 110 -3.60 15.73 -1.88
C LEU A 110 -4.13 14.32 -1.66
N VAL A 111 -5.13 13.90 -2.44
CA VAL A 111 -5.74 12.57 -2.32
C VAL A 111 -4.69 11.47 -2.51
N CYS A 112 -3.86 11.56 -3.55
CA CYS A 112 -2.76 10.61 -3.78
C CYS A 112 -1.76 10.59 -2.63
N THR A 113 -1.44 11.75 -2.04
CA THR A 113 -0.50 11.82 -0.92
C THR A 113 -1.08 11.13 0.32
N VAL A 114 -2.35 11.35 0.62
CA VAL A 114 -3.04 10.67 1.73
C VAL A 114 -3.09 9.16 1.48
N MET A 115 -3.57 8.74 0.31
CA MET A 115 -3.70 7.32 -0.04
C MET A 115 -2.36 6.58 -0.02
N ALA A 116 -1.31 7.14 -0.65
CA ALA A 116 0.02 6.55 -0.63
C ALA A 116 0.56 6.43 0.80
N SER A 117 0.43 7.48 1.61
CA SER A 117 0.88 7.47 3.00
C SER A 117 0.16 6.39 3.80
N CYS A 118 -1.16 6.27 3.62
CA CYS A 118 -2.00 5.25 4.25
C CYS A 118 -1.56 3.83 3.86
N PHE A 119 -1.43 3.52 2.57
CA PHE A 119 -1.05 2.17 2.13
C PHE A 119 0.37 1.78 2.51
N VAL A 120 1.33 2.69 2.32
CA VAL A 120 2.73 2.43 2.66
C VAL A 120 2.88 2.24 4.17
N THR A 121 2.27 3.12 4.97
CA THR A 121 2.30 2.99 6.43
C THR A 121 1.63 1.71 6.87
N ASN A 122 0.46 1.37 6.31
CA ASN A 122 -0.23 0.13 6.64
C ASN A 122 0.63 -1.11 6.33
N TYR A 123 1.29 -1.15 5.16
CA TYR A 123 2.16 -2.26 4.80
C TYR A 123 3.27 -2.48 5.82
N PHE A 124 4.01 -1.41 6.17
CA PHE A 124 5.09 -1.50 7.15
C PHE A 124 4.56 -1.79 8.56
N TYR A 125 3.48 -1.14 8.97
CA TYR A 125 2.86 -1.36 10.26
C TYR A 125 2.40 -2.81 10.42
N TYR A 126 1.77 -3.39 9.39
CA TYR A 126 1.32 -4.78 9.39
C TYR A 126 2.48 -5.78 9.52
N ILE A 127 3.60 -5.52 8.83
CA ILE A 127 4.79 -6.38 8.87
C ILE A 127 5.49 -6.30 10.23
N LEU A 128 5.69 -5.08 10.74
CA LEU A 128 6.45 -4.83 11.96
C LEU A 128 5.65 -5.12 13.24
N SER A 129 4.32 -5.05 13.18
CA SER A 129 3.48 -5.33 14.34
C SER A 129 3.60 -6.80 14.76
N PRO A 130 3.92 -7.08 16.04
CA PRO A 130 3.93 -8.44 16.57
C PRO A 130 2.52 -9.02 16.48
N LYS A 131 2.44 -10.29 16.08
CA LYS A 131 1.19 -11.04 16.02
C LYS A 131 1.10 -11.86 17.29
N SER A 132 -0.02 -11.78 17.99
CA SER A 132 -0.19 -12.44 19.28
C SER A 132 -0.13 -13.96 19.16
N ASP A 133 -0.64 -14.50 18.06
CA ASP A 133 -0.76 -15.94 17.86
C ASP A 133 -0.80 -16.33 16.38
N TRP A 134 -0.50 -17.60 16.13
CA TRP A 134 -0.50 -18.23 14.81
C TRP A 134 -1.35 -19.50 14.83
N MET A 135 -2.12 -19.70 13.77
CA MET A 135 -2.96 -20.89 13.64
C MET A 135 -2.15 -22.19 13.72
N LEU A 136 -0.90 -22.17 13.24
CA LEU A 136 0.06 -23.29 13.29
C LEU A 136 0.31 -23.83 14.70
N ASN A 137 0.15 -23.00 15.73
CA ASN A 137 0.34 -23.41 17.12
C ASN A 137 -0.78 -24.31 17.65
N HIS A 138 -1.93 -24.36 16.96
CA HIS A 138 -3.14 -25.05 17.41
C HIS A 138 -3.55 -26.22 16.53
N MET A 139 -2.79 -26.50 15.46
CA MET A 139 -3.06 -27.61 14.56
C MET A 139 -2.33 -28.86 15.04
N ASN A 140 -3.05 -29.98 15.14
CA ASN A 140 -2.53 -31.21 15.74
C ASN A 140 -2.09 -32.26 14.71
N ASN A 141 -2.50 -32.10 13.44
CA ASN A 141 -2.20 -33.06 12.39
C ASN A 141 -1.60 -32.40 11.15
N SER A 142 -0.85 -33.20 10.37
CA SER A 142 -0.18 -32.70 9.17
C SER A 142 -1.15 -32.27 8.06
N THR A 143 -2.37 -32.79 8.07
CA THR A 143 -3.42 -32.45 7.09
C THR A 143 -3.91 -31.02 7.28
N GLU A 144 -4.19 -30.61 8.53
CA GLU A 144 -4.56 -29.25 8.90
C GLU A 144 -3.44 -28.26 8.55
N VAL A 145 -2.19 -28.61 8.89
CA VAL A 145 -1.02 -27.78 8.57
C VAL A 145 -0.88 -27.59 7.05
N LYS A 146 -1.04 -28.66 6.26
CA LYS A 146 -1.03 -28.57 4.79
C LYS A 146 -2.16 -27.71 4.25
N ALA A 147 -3.37 -27.84 4.81
CA ALA A 147 -4.53 -27.05 4.40
C ALA A 147 -4.33 -25.55 4.72
N TRP A 148 -3.79 -25.22 5.90
CA TRP A 148 -3.45 -23.86 6.26
C TRP A 148 -2.36 -23.30 5.35
N LEU A 149 -1.32 -24.07 5.06
CA LEU A 149 -0.25 -23.66 4.13
C LEU A 149 -0.77 -23.39 2.72
N GLN A 150 -1.68 -24.24 2.22
CA GLN A 150 -2.31 -24.04 0.91
C GLN A 150 -3.13 -22.75 0.87
N MET A 151 -4.00 -22.54 1.86
CA MET A 151 -4.79 -21.32 2.00
C MET A 151 -3.88 -20.07 2.13
N TYR A 152 -2.85 -20.15 2.96
CA TYR A 152 -1.92 -19.05 3.18
C TYR A 152 -1.16 -18.67 1.91
N ARG A 153 -0.66 -19.66 1.16
CA ARG A 153 0.00 -19.44 -0.14
C ARG A 153 -0.93 -18.85 -1.18
N GLU A 154 -2.18 -19.31 -1.24
CA GLU A 154 -3.19 -18.77 -2.13
C GLU A 154 -3.43 -17.27 -1.85
N MET A 155 -3.62 -16.90 -0.57
CA MET A 155 -3.76 -15.50 -0.19
C MET A 155 -2.52 -14.67 -0.52
N GLN A 156 -1.32 -15.20 -0.27
CA GLN A 156 -0.07 -14.53 -0.62
C GLN A 156 0.05 -14.32 -2.13
N PHE A 157 -0.24 -15.34 -2.93
CA PHE A 157 -0.22 -15.25 -4.39
C PHE A 157 -1.19 -14.18 -4.89
N ASN A 158 -2.43 -14.21 -4.41
CA ASN A 158 -3.47 -13.24 -4.76
C ASN A 158 -3.06 -11.79 -4.43
N TYR A 159 -2.39 -11.58 -3.29
CA TYR A 159 -1.87 -10.27 -2.92
C TYR A 159 -0.79 -9.77 -3.89
N HIS A 160 0.23 -10.59 -4.17
CA HIS A 160 1.34 -10.20 -5.05
C HIS A 160 0.88 -10.05 -6.50
N MET A 161 -0.06 -10.89 -6.96
CA MET A 161 -0.68 -10.74 -8.28
C MET A 161 -1.46 -9.43 -8.39
N GLY A 162 -2.18 -9.03 -7.35
CA GLY A 162 -2.84 -7.74 -7.32
C GLY A 162 -1.85 -6.58 -7.50
N ILE A 163 -0.75 -6.59 -6.75
CA ILE A 163 0.29 -5.56 -6.88
C ILE A 163 0.95 -5.59 -8.27
N ALA A 164 1.26 -6.77 -8.81
CA ALA A 164 1.82 -6.91 -10.15
C ALA A 164 0.88 -6.34 -11.24
N LEU A 165 -0.42 -6.62 -11.14
CA LEU A 165 -1.44 -6.04 -12.01
C LEU A 165 -1.51 -4.51 -11.87
N GLY A 166 -1.41 -4.00 -10.65
CA GLY A 166 -1.33 -2.56 -10.39
C GLY A 166 -0.12 -1.91 -11.08
N ILE A 167 1.05 -2.53 -11.01
CA ILE A 167 2.28 -2.05 -11.66
C ILE A 167 2.11 -2.05 -13.19
N ILE A 168 1.61 -3.14 -13.77
CA ILE A 168 1.39 -3.24 -15.22
C ILE A 168 0.39 -2.19 -15.69
N ALA A 169 -0.73 -2.02 -14.98
CA ALA A 169 -1.76 -1.04 -15.32
C ALA A 169 -1.20 0.39 -15.33
N VAL A 170 -0.46 0.77 -14.29
CA VAL A 170 0.17 2.10 -14.23
C VAL A 170 1.28 2.25 -15.28
N GLY A 171 2.04 1.19 -15.56
CA GLY A 171 3.08 1.20 -16.60
C GLY A 171 2.50 1.42 -18.01
N ILE A 172 1.41 0.73 -18.35
CA ILE A 172 0.68 0.94 -19.62
C ILE A 172 0.13 2.37 -19.67
N PHE A 173 -0.47 2.84 -18.58
CA PHE A 173 -1.01 4.21 -18.51
C PHE A 173 0.09 5.26 -18.70
N ALA A 174 1.22 5.13 -18.00
CA ALA A 174 2.35 6.04 -18.15
C ALA A 174 2.90 6.04 -19.58
N PHE A 175 3.06 4.86 -20.20
CA PHE A 175 3.51 4.73 -21.59
C PHE A 175 2.53 5.36 -22.59
N ALA A 176 1.23 5.07 -22.45
CA ALA A 176 0.19 5.58 -23.35
C ALA A 176 0.08 7.11 -23.32
N PHE A 177 0.22 7.71 -22.14
CA PHE A 177 0.11 9.15 -21.95
C PHE A 177 1.48 9.88 -21.93
N ARG A 178 2.58 9.17 -22.21
CA ARG A 178 3.97 9.69 -22.20
C ARG A 178 4.26 10.65 -21.04
N CYS A 179 3.84 10.27 -19.84
CA CYS A 179 4.13 10.97 -18.59
C CYS A 179 5.39 10.41 -17.93
#